data_AF-A0A7J0HE39-F1
#
_entry.id   AF-A0A7J0HE39-F1
#
_cell.length_a   1.000
_cell.length_b   1.000
_cell.length_c   1.000
_cell.angle_alpha   90.00
_cell.angle_beta   90.00
_cell.angle_gamma   90.00
#
_symmetry.space_group_name_H-M   'P 1'
#
loop_
_entity.id
_entity.type
_entity.pdbx_description
1 polymer ?
#
loop_
_entity_poly.entity_id
_entity_poly.type
_entity_poly.pdbx_seq_one_letter_code
_entity_poly.pdbx_strand_id
1 'polypeptide(L)'
;MCLILPIRHLEYRYWYPIPIQYGYDPLLEVYVLHIWGSKNFADALLRVGAKAELLLYDGRTHTDIFVQDPMRGGKDQMFEDLVAIIHEGDSEALAKDAVAPPRKRLVPEFMLKLAGHVSPF
;
A
#
# COMPACT_ATOMS: atom_id res chain seq x y z
N MET A 1 4.60 0.82 -0.23
CA MET A 1 4.09 -0.39 -0.94
C MET A 1 3.25 0.02 -2.16
N CYS A 2 3.13 -0.81 -3.20
CA CYS A 2 2.47 -0.53 -4.48
C CYS A 2 1.50 -1.65 -4.89
N LEU A 3 0.35 -1.29 -5.46
CA LEU A 3 -0.58 -2.17 -6.17
C LEU A 3 -0.73 -1.67 -7.62
N ILE A 4 -0.67 -2.58 -8.59
CA ILE A 4 -0.81 -2.29 -10.04
C ILE A 4 -1.97 -3.09 -10.60
N LEU A 5 -3.00 -2.39 -11.11
CA LEU A 5 -4.29 -3.02 -11.43
C LEU A 5 -4.91 -2.49 -12.73
N PRO A 6 -5.66 -3.33 -13.49
CA PRO A 6 -6.39 -2.92 -14.67
C PRO A 6 -7.87 -2.66 -14.39
N ILE A 7 -8.41 -1.45 -14.57
CA ILE A 7 -9.81 -1.09 -14.95
C ILE A 7 -9.97 0.46 -15.02
N ARG A 8 -11.10 0.97 -15.54
CA ARG A 8 -11.29 2.22 -16.31
C ARG A 8 -11.77 3.45 -15.51
N HIS A 9 -11.43 4.61 -16.06
CA HIS A 9 -12.01 5.96 -15.92
C HIS A 9 -11.60 6.83 -14.71
N LEU A 10 -10.65 7.72 -15.02
CA LEU A 10 -10.56 9.16 -14.69
C LEU A 10 -9.39 9.63 -13.80
N GLU A 11 -8.64 10.55 -14.42
CA GLU A 11 -7.78 11.63 -13.92
C GLU A 11 -6.57 11.33 -13.00
N TYR A 12 -5.40 11.45 -13.63
CA TYR A 12 -4.10 11.60 -12.99
C TYR A 12 -4.04 12.87 -12.14
N ARG A 13 -3.71 12.74 -10.85
CA ARG A 13 -3.31 13.88 -10.02
C ARG A 13 -1.96 13.60 -9.34
N TYR A 14 -0.89 14.06 -9.99
CA TYR A 14 0.45 14.09 -9.39
C TYR A 14 0.48 15.13 -8.26
N TRP A 15 0.89 14.72 -7.06
CA TRP A 15 1.24 15.64 -5.99
C TRP A 15 2.59 15.28 -5.37
N TYR A 16 3.45 16.31 -5.39
CA TYR A 16 4.69 16.57 -4.68
C TYR A 16 6.06 16.05 -5.19
N PRO A 17 7.08 16.93 -5.20
CA PRO A 17 8.47 16.56 -5.37
C PRO A 17 9.02 16.06 -4.04
N ILE A 18 9.72 14.92 -4.04
CA ILE A 18 10.48 14.46 -2.87
C ILE A 18 11.83 15.20 -2.87
N PRO A 19 12.16 16.04 -1.87
CA PRO A 19 13.48 16.67 -1.79
C PRO A 19 14.52 15.63 -1.38
N ILE A 20 15.51 15.42 -2.25
CA ILE A 20 16.63 14.49 -2.05
C ILE A 20 17.69 15.18 -1.21
N GLN A 21 17.46 15.33 0.09
CA GLN A 21 18.49 15.71 1.05
C GLN A 21 18.19 15.01 2.36
N TYR A 22 18.89 13.91 2.68
CA TYR A 22 19.36 13.51 4.01
C TYR A 22 20.12 12.18 3.88
N GLY A 23 21.05 11.92 4.81
CA GLY A 23 22.09 10.88 4.73
C GLY A 23 21.59 9.44 4.63
N TYR A 24 22.53 8.51 4.48
CA TYR A 24 22.30 7.07 4.29
C TYR A 24 21.36 6.51 5.37
N ASP A 25 20.11 6.28 4.97
CA ASP A 25 19.09 5.59 5.75
C ASP A 25 18.69 4.33 4.95
N PRO A 26 19.00 3.13 5.44
CA PRO A 26 18.63 1.87 4.79
C PRO A 26 17.12 1.75 4.52
N LEU A 27 16.29 2.40 5.34
CA LEU A 27 14.83 2.44 5.13
C LEU A 27 14.51 3.26 3.88
N LEU A 28 15.13 4.43 3.68
CA LEU A 28 14.95 5.23 2.46
C LEU A 28 15.37 4.48 1.19
N GLU A 29 16.42 3.65 1.25
CA GLU A 29 16.89 2.89 0.09
C GLU A 29 15.88 1.80 -0.36
N VAL A 30 15.28 1.06 0.58
CA VAL A 30 14.23 0.07 0.29
C VAL A 30 12.95 0.74 -0.21
N TYR A 31 12.55 1.85 0.40
CA TYR A 31 11.38 2.63 -0.04
C TYR A 31 11.56 3.15 -1.47
N VAL A 32 12.73 3.71 -1.79
CA VAL A 32 13.02 4.29 -3.11
C VAL A 32 13.11 3.21 -4.18
N LEU A 33 13.76 2.08 -3.89
CA LEU A 33 13.88 0.96 -4.84
C LEU A 33 12.50 0.36 -5.17
N HIS A 34 11.65 0.19 -4.17
CA HIS A 34 10.32 -0.37 -4.35
C HIS A 34 9.36 0.56 -5.12
N ILE A 35 9.44 1.87 -4.87
CA ILE A 35 8.64 2.87 -5.61
C ILE A 35 9.09 2.95 -7.07
N TRP A 36 10.40 2.91 -7.33
CA TRP A 36 10.93 3.03 -8.69
C TRP A 36 10.58 1.80 -9.54
N GLY A 37 10.76 0.58 -9.01
CA GLY A 37 10.37 -0.64 -9.71
C GLY A 37 8.88 -0.70 -10.03
N SER A 38 8.05 -0.26 -9.06
CA SER A 38 6.60 -0.16 -9.22
C SER A 38 6.19 0.82 -10.32
N LYS A 39 6.77 2.04 -10.33
CA LYS A 39 6.52 3.04 -11.37
C LYS A 39 6.88 2.52 -12.76
N ASN A 40 8.08 1.94 -12.89
CA ASN A 40 8.52 1.40 -14.18
C ASN A 40 7.60 0.28 -14.68
N PHE A 41 7.10 -0.57 -13.77
CA PHE A 41 6.18 -1.64 -14.14
C PHE A 41 4.82 -1.08 -14.59
N ALA A 42 4.26 -0.12 -13.85
CA ALA A 42 3.03 0.56 -14.25
C ALA A 42 3.19 1.25 -15.62
N ASP A 43 4.30 1.97 -15.83
CA ASP A 43 4.62 2.62 -17.11
C ASP A 43 4.74 1.60 -18.25
N ALA A 44 5.37 0.45 -18.00
CA ALA A 44 5.50 -0.61 -19.00
C ALA A 44 4.13 -1.18 -19.41
N LEU A 45 3.22 -1.37 -18.45
CA LEU A 45 1.85 -1.82 -18.73
C LEU A 45 1.06 -0.79 -19.52
N LEU A 46 1.15 0.49 -19.15
CA LEU A 46 0.49 1.56 -19.88
C LEU A 46 0.98 1.65 -21.34
N ARG A 47 2.29 1.45 -21.58
CA ARG A 47 2.89 1.47 -22.92
C ARG A 47 2.36 0.38 -23.85
N VAL A 48 1.98 -0.78 -23.33
CA VAL A 48 1.38 -1.86 -24.12
C VAL A 48 -0.14 -1.76 -24.23
N GLY A 49 -0.73 -0.63 -23.80
CA GLY A 49 -2.16 -0.38 -23.83
C GLY A 49 -2.94 -1.11 -22.74
N ALA A 50 -2.25 -1.72 -21.76
CA ALA A 50 -2.90 -2.26 -20.58
C ALA A 50 -3.37 -1.12 -19.68
N LYS A 51 -4.40 -1.39 -18.88
CA LYS A 51 -4.85 -0.47 -17.83
C LYS A 51 -3.99 -0.74 -16.61
N ALA A 52 -3.44 0.31 -16.03
CA ALA A 52 -2.65 0.22 -14.80
C ALA A 52 -2.88 1.48 -13.97
N GLU A 53 -3.20 1.29 -12.70
CA GLU A 53 -3.19 2.32 -11.66
C GLU A 53 -2.07 2.03 -10.66
N LEU A 54 -1.42 3.07 -10.14
CA LEU A 54 -0.37 2.96 -9.14
C LEU A 54 -0.79 3.69 -7.86
N LEU A 55 -1.10 2.94 -6.81
CA LEU A 55 -1.39 3.49 -5.48
C LEU A 55 -0.11 3.48 -4.63
N LEU A 56 0.28 4.65 -4.12
CA LEU A 56 1.45 4.82 -3.24
C LEU A 56 0.99 5.28 -1.86
N TYR A 57 1.33 4.50 -0.84
CA TYR A 57 1.02 4.79 0.56
C TYR A 57 2.27 5.30 1.28
N ASP A 58 2.17 6.51 1.84
CA ASP A 58 3.27 7.18 2.53
C ASP A 58 3.59 6.55 3.89
N GLY A 59 4.87 6.56 4.27
CA GLY A 59 5.35 6.03 5.55
C GLY A 59 5.14 4.53 5.77
N ARG A 60 4.92 3.75 4.69
CA ARG A 60 4.71 2.29 4.71
C ARG A 60 5.88 1.48 4.16
N THR A 61 6.38 0.52 4.92
CA THR A 61 7.45 -0.43 4.51
C THR A 61 6.90 -1.56 3.63
N HIS A 62 7.78 -2.43 3.11
CA HIS A 62 7.38 -3.60 2.32
C HIS A 62 6.64 -4.66 3.16
N THR A 63 6.90 -4.74 4.47
CA THR A 63 6.27 -5.74 5.34
C THR A 63 4.98 -5.25 5.99
N ASP A 64 4.76 -3.92 6.07
CA ASP A 64 3.66 -3.32 6.83
C ASP A 64 2.29 -3.94 6.53
N ILE A 65 1.98 -4.17 5.26
CA ILE A 65 0.72 -4.80 4.83
C ILE A 65 0.57 -6.26 5.30
N PHE A 66 1.66 -7.01 5.37
CA PHE A 66 1.61 -8.45 5.62
C PHE A 66 1.65 -8.79 7.11
N VAL A 67 2.32 -7.95 7.92
CA VAL A 67 2.57 -8.26 9.32
C VAL A 67 2.12 -7.13 10.23
N GLN A 68 2.65 -5.92 10.08
CA GLN A 68 2.51 -4.87 11.08
C GLN A 68 1.07 -4.34 11.14
N ASP A 69 0.45 -4.01 10.01
CA ASP A 69 -0.91 -3.47 9.95
C ASP A 69 -1.99 -4.51 10.29
N PRO A 70 -1.89 -5.78 9.84
CA PRO A 70 -2.77 -6.83 10.33
C PRO A 70 -2.70 -7.02 11.85
N MET A 71 -1.50 -6.95 12.44
CA MET A 71 -1.31 -7.12 13.89
C MET A 71 -1.75 -5.88 14.69
N ARG A 72 -1.61 -4.68 14.10
CA ARG A 72 -2.07 -3.40 14.67
C ARG A 72 -3.60 -3.33 14.76
N GLY A 73 -4.29 -3.94 13.80
CA GLY A 73 -5.74 -3.89 13.68
C GLY A 73 -6.25 -2.47 13.38
N GLY A 74 -7.56 -2.27 13.53
CA GLY A 74 -8.22 -1.02 13.16
C GLY A 74 -8.36 -0.84 11.64
N LYS A 75 -8.52 0.41 11.21
CA LYS A 75 -8.64 0.77 9.78
C LYS A 75 -7.24 0.92 9.17
N ASP A 76 -7.05 0.34 7.99
CA ASP A 76 -5.86 0.51 7.17
C ASP A 76 -6.28 0.79 5.74
N GLN A 77 -5.88 1.95 5.20
CA GLN A 77 -6.34 2.40 3.88
C GLN A 77 -5.93 1.42 2.77
N MET A 78 -4.72 0.88 2.82
CA MET A 78 -4.23 -0.05 1.80
C MET A 78 -5.05 -1.35 1.79
N PHE A 79 -5.42 -1.85 2.96
CA PHE A 79 -6.33 -2.99 3.08
C PHE A 79 -7.73 -2.68 2.53
N GLU A 80 -8.31 -1.53 2.87
CA GLU A 80 -9.63 -1.14 2.36
C GLU A 80 -9.63 -1.02 0.83
N ASP A 81 -8.59 -0.40 0.25
CA ASP A 81 -8.44 -0.27 -1.19
C ASP A 81 -8.33 -1.66 -1.85
N LEU A 82 -7.52 -2.56 -1.28
CA LEU A 82 -7.37 -3.93 -1.78
C LEU A 82 -8.70 -4.71 -1.73
N VAL A 83 -9.46 -4.60 -0.64
CA VAL A 83 -10.78 -5.26 -0.52
C VAL A 83 -11.76 -4.70 -1.54
N ALA A 84 -11.81 -3.38 -1.73
CA ALA A 84 -12.66 -2.73 -2.73
C ALA A 84 -12.33 -3.20 -4.15
N ILE A 85 -11.04 -3.41 -4.45
CA ILE A 85 -10.58 -3.94 -5.74
C ILE A 85 -11.01 -5.40 -5.91
N ILE A 86 -10.84 -6.25 -4.90
CA ILE A 86 -11.18 -7.68 -4.98
C ILE A 86 -12.70 -7.87 -5.15
N HIS A 87 -13.50 -7.05 -4.47
CA HIS A 87 -14.96 -7.13 -4.50
C HIS A 87 -15.60 -6.18 -5.51
N GLU A 88 -14.81 -5.60 -6.42
CA GLU A 88 -15.34 -4.73 -7.47
C GLU A 88 -16.38 -5.48 -8.32
N GLY A 89 -17.60 -4.96 -8.37
CA GLY A 89 -18.72 -5.57 -9.11
C GLY A 89 -19.45 -6.69 -8.38
N ASP A 90 -19.04 -7.06 -7.16
CA ASP A 90 -19.75 -8.00 -6.30
C ASP A 90 -20.53 -7.26 -5.19
N SER A 91 -21.80 -6.97 -5.47
CA SER A 91 -22.67 -6.27 -4.51
C SER A 91 -22.89 -7.03 -3.20
N GLU A 92 -22.82 -8.36 -3.22
CA GLU A 92 -23.00 -9.17 -2.02
C GLU A 92 -21.75 -9.07 -1.12
N ALA A 93 -20.56 -9.18 -1.71
CA ALA A 93 -19.32 -9.03 -0.99
C ALA A 93 -19.15 -7.61 -0.40
N LEU A 94 -19.47 -6.57 -1.17
CA LEU A 94 -19.46 -5.17 -0.68
C LEU A 94 -20.43 -4.95 0.48
N ALA A 95 -21.62 -5.57 0.44
CA ALA A 95 -22.56 -5.49 1.55
C ALA A 95 -22.04 -6.19 2.82
N LYS A 96 -21.29 -7.29 2.67
CA LYS A 96 -20.65 -8.00 3.79
C LYS A 96 -19.51 -7.18 4.40
N ASP A 97 -18.69 -6.52 3.57
CA ASP A 97 -17.61 -5.67 4.05
C ASP A 97 -18.14 -4.48 4.85
N ALA A 98 -19.23 -3.85 4.38
CA ALA A 98 -19.85 -2.69 5.03
C ALA A 98 -20.32 -2.97 6.46
N VAL A 99 -20.67 -4.22 6.77
CA VAL A 99 -21.12 -4.65 8.10
C VAL A 99 -20.05 -5.45 8.86
N ALA A 100 -18.87 -5.65 8.27
CA ALA A 100 -17.81 -6.43 8.89
C ALA A 100 -17.33 -5.76 10.19
N PRO A 101 -17.06 -6.55 11.25
CA PRO A 101 -16.53 -6.00 12.48
C PRO A 101 -15.13 -5.41 12.23
N PRO A 102 -14.75 -4.33 12.93
CA PRO A 102 -13.41 -3.78 12.82
C PRO A 102 -12.34 -4.83 13.13
N ARG A 103 -11.23 -4.81 12.39
CA ARG A 103 -10.08 -5.69 12.63
C ARG A 103 -9.57 -5.49 14.05
N LYS A 104 -9.48 -6.59 14.80
CA LYS A 104 -9.03 -6.57 16.19
C LYS A 104 -7.53 -6.31 16.25
N ARG A 105 -7.10 -5.53 17.24
CA ARG A 105 -5.68 -5.40 17.56
C ARG A 105 -5.19 -6.72 18.18
N LEU A 106 -4.13 -7.28 17.60
CA LEU A 106 -3.52 -8.52 18.06
C LEU A 106 -2.26 -8.25 18.90
N VAL A 107 -1.56 -7.15 18.62
CA VAL A 107 -0.28 -6.82 19.27
C VAL A 107 -0.25 -5.37 19.76
N PRO A 108 0.30 -5.09 20.96
CA PRO A 108 0.53 -3.72 21.43
C PRO A 108 1.46 -2.92 20.51
N GLU A 109 1.21 -1.62 20.41
CA GLU A 109 1.93 -0.74 19.48
C GLU A 109 3.45 -0.73 19.69
N PHE A 110 3.91 -0.81 20.94
CA PHE A 110 5.34 -0.76 21.24
C PHE A 110 6.10 -1.99 20.70
N MET A 111 5.46 -3.17 20.66
CA MET A 111 6.07 -4.38 20.12
C MET A 111 6.21 -4.28 18.60
N LEU A 112 5.23 -3.68 17.91
CA LEU A 112 5.30 -3.43 16.46
C LEU A 112 6.40 -2.44 16.11
N LYS A 113 6.53 -1.35 16.89
CA LYS A 113 7.61 -0.38 16.73
C LYS A 113 8.97 -1.00 16.99
N LEU A 114 9.10 -1.84 18.03
CA LEU A 114 10.33 -2.56 18.33
C LEU A 114 10.68 -3.55 17.21
N ALA A 115 9.70 -4.30 16.69
CA ALA A 115 9.91 -5.21 15.59
C ALA A 115 10.42 -4.48 14.33
N GLY A 116 9.81 -3.35 13.97
CA GLY A 116 10.27 -2.52 12.85
C GLY A 116 11.65 -1.90 13.06
N HIS A 117 12.07 -1.68 14.32
CA HIS A 117 13.41 -1.19 14.63
C HIS A 117 14.48 -2.29 14.58
N VAL A 118 14.17 -3.48 15.08
CA VAL A 118 15.09 -4.62 15.11
C VAL A 118 15.24 -5.25 13.72
N SER A 119 14.16 -5.24 12.94
CA SER A 119 14.07 -5.91 11.65
C SER A 119 13.35 -4.99 10.65
N PRO A 120 14.08 -4.06 10.02
CA PRO A 120 13.52 -3.02 9.15
C PRO A 120 13.13 -3.49 7.73
N PHE A 121 12.94 -4.80 7.53
CA PHE A 121 12.54 -5.37 6.23
C PHE A 121 11.19 -4.84 5.75
#